data_AF-A0A239P5G4-F1
#
_entry.id   AF-A0A239P5G4-F1
#
_cell.length_a   1.000
_cell.length_b   1.000
_cell.length_c   1.000
_cell.angle_alpha   90.00
_cell.angle_beta   90.00
_cell.angle_gamma   90.00
#
_symmetry.space_group_name_H-M   'P 1'
#
loop_
_entity.id
_entity.type
_entity.pdbx_description
1 polymer ?
#
loop_
_entity_poly.entity_id
_entity_poly.type
_entity_poly.pdbx_seq_one_letter_code
_entity_poly.pdbx_strand_id
1 'polypeptide(L)'
;MPTREAKTRSFSVHFAPAVSRSLACCAWCSQMASTQRRGSARDLRDFRALHRPDDLGRVSQVSFRLSELNAIMCDVMNETDVLKVLDALEGADLTAWVDGGWGIDALIGQATREHSDLDLVILLPQVEAVRMVLGRLGYDRLLRDWLPVAIAVADARGREIDLHPITPAPDGGGTQAQPDGSSFYYPPPVRGMIKGRPVSCADALTQVRCHLGYQPSEKDHQDMRRLHAATGVELPAPFQPR
;
A
#
# COMPACT_ATOMS: atom_id res chain seq x y z
N MET A 1 71.74 14.91 -16.23
CA MET A 1 71.06 14.39 -17.42
C MET A 1 71.10 12.87 -17.37
N PRO A 2 69.98 12.12 -17.44
CA PRO A 2 68.56 12.49 -17.26
C PRO A 2 67.94 11.77 -16.02
N THR A 3 67.24 12.46 -15.11
CA THR A 3 65.76 12.59 -15.05
C THR A 3 64.97 11.30 -15.25
N ARG A 4 64.27 10.85 -14.20
CA ARG A 4 62.94 10.24 -14.33
C ARG A 4 62.00 10.75 -13.24
N GLU A 5 61.05 11.52 -13.73
CA GLU A 5 59.89 12.08 -13.08
C GLU A 5 58.86 11.01 -12.67
N ALA A 6 58.07 11.39 -11.67
CA ALA A 6 56.63 11.21 -11.55
C ALA A 6 56.00 9.82 -11.79
N LYS A 7 55.31 9.35 -10.75
CA LYS A 7 53.83 9.26 -10.80
C LYS A 7 53.28 9.10 -9.38
N THR A 8 52.99 10.23 -8.76
CA THR A 8 51.94 10.34 -7.73
C THR A 8 50.63 9.88 -8.38
N ARG A 9 50.20 8.65 -8.08
CA ARG A 9 48.84 8.21 -8.38
C ARG A 9 47.91 8.80 -7.31
N SER A 10 47.25 9.89 -7.68
CA SER A 10 46.04 10.36 -7.01
C SER A 10 45.02 9.23 -7.02
N PHE A 11 44.73 8.62 -5.87
CA PHE A 11 43.54 7.80 -5.70
C PHE A 11 42.35 8.74 -5.57
N SER A 12 41.83 9.17 -6.70
CA SER A 12 40.51 9.80 -6.78
C SER A 12 39.48 8.70 -6.59
N VAL A 13 39.02 8.49 -5.35
CA VAL A 13 37.88 7.64 -5.03
C VAL A 13 36.65 8.28 -5.67
N HIS A 14 36.31 7.82 -6.87
CA HIS A 14 35.04 8.15 -7.50
C HIS A 14 33.95 7.38 -6.73
N PHE A 15 33.24 8.08 -5.84
CA PHE A 15 31.93 7.64 -5.40
C PHE A 15 31.00 7.68 -6.61
N ALA A 16 30.71 6.52 -7.20
CA ALA A 16 29.59 6.36 -8.10
C ALA A 16 28.29 6.38 -7.29
N PRO A 17 27.26 7.15 -7.66
CA PRO A 17 25.98 7.10 -6.98
C PRO A 17 25.23 5.84 -7.44
N ALA A 18 25.24 4.79 -6.62
CA ALA A 18 24.35 3.65 -6.81
C ALA A 18 22.95 4.03 -6.31
N VAL A 19 22.19 4.77 -7.13
CA VAL A 19 20.78 5.06 -6.87
C VAL A 19 19.92 3.97 -7.50
N SER A 20 19.27 3.21 -6.61
CA SER A 20 17.94 2.59 -6.72
C SER A 20 17.64 1.61 -7.87
N ARG A 21 17.53 0.32 -7.51
CA ARG A 21 16.83 -0.70 -8.32
C ARG A 21 15.93 -1.63 -7.47
N SER A 22 15.47 -1.22 -6.30
CA SER A 22 14.74 -2.13 -5.41
C SER A 22 13.75 -1.40 -4.50
N LEU A 23 12.68 -0.87 -5.06
CA LEU A 23 11.57 -0.24 -4.33
C LEU A 23 10.30 -0.41 -5.17
N ALA A 24 9.51 -1.49 -5.03
CA ALA A 24 8.28 -1.58 -5.84
C ALA A 24 7.14 -2.51 -5.37
N CYS A 25 7.11 -3.11 -4.17
CA CYS A 25 5.98 -3.98 -3.79
C CYS A 25 4.74 -3.19 -3.31
N CYS A 26 4.86 -2.29 -2.34
CA CYS A 26 3.71 -1.45 -1.90
C CYS A 26 3.15 -0.64 -3.07
N ALA A 27 4.07 -0.22 -3.94
CA ALA A 27 3.81 0.44 -5.21
C ALA A 27 3.02 -0.40 -6.22
N TRP A 28 3.44 -1.65 -6.44
CA TRP A 28 2.79 -2.57 -7.36
C TRP A 28 1.39 -2.96 -6.87
N CYS A 29 1.21 -3.20 -5.57
CA CYS A 29 -0.10 -3.51 -4.99
C CYS A 29 -1.07 -2.32 -5.13
N SER A 30 -0.61 -1.10 -4.81
CA SER A 30 -1.39 0.13 -4.97
C SER A 30 -1.77 0.42 -6.43
N GLN A 31 -0.83 0.25 -7.37
CA GLN A 31 -1.06 0.54 -8.79
C GLN A 31 -1.95 -0.53 -9.46
N MET A 32 -1.79 -1.82 -9.13
CA MET A 32 -2.62 -2.90 -9.68
C MET A 32 -4.04 -2.91 -9.10
N ALA A 33 -4.21 -2.57 -7.82
CA ALA A 33 -5.53 -2.34 -7.24
C ALA A 33 -6.29 -1.24 -7.99
N SER A 34 -5.59 -0.18 -8.43
CA SER A 34 -6.17 0.90 -9.23
C SER A 34 -6.52 0.49 -10.67
N THR A 35 -5.75 -0.41 -11.30
CA THR A 35 -6.03 -0.89 -12.67
C THR A 35 -7.09 -1.98 -12.71
N GLN A 36 -7.19 -2.85 -11.70
CA GLN A 36 -8.34 -3.77 -11.55
C GLN A 36 -9.64 -3.01 -11.26
N ARG A 37 -9.60 -1.89 -10.51
CA ARG A 37 -10.75 -0.96 -10.38
C ARG A 37 -11.11 -0.26 -11.70
N ARG A 38 -10.20 -0.24 -12.69
CA ARG A 38 -10.45 0.26 -14.06
C ARG A 38 -10.72 -0.88 -15.05
N GLY A 39 -11.41 -1.93 -14.63
CA GLY A 39 -12.04 -2.91 -15.52
C GLY A 39 -13.06 -2.23 -16.46
N SER A 40 -12.68 -2.18 -17.74
CA SER A 40 -13.40 -1.77 -18.96
C SER A 40 -14.44 -0.62 -18.91
N ALA A 41 -13.96 0.62 -18.84
CA ALA A 41 -14.64 1.77 -19.49
C ALA A 41 -14.60 1.69 -21.05
N ARG A 42 -14.36 0.50 -21.61
CA ARG A 42 -14.31 0.20 -23.06
C ARG A 42 -15.60 -0.43 -23.60
N ASP A 43 -16.52 -0.88 -22.76
CA ASP A 43 -17.84 -1.39 -23.22
C ASP A 43 -18.92 -0.30 -23.36
N LEU A 44 -18.55 0.97 -23.22
CA LEU A 44 -19.48 2.11 -23.36
C LEU A 44 -19.28 2.94 -24.64
N ARG A 45 -18.52 2.44 -25.63
CA ARG A 45 -18.29 3.18 -26.90
C ARG A 45 -18.85 2.55 -28.17
N ASP A 46 -19.52 1.41 -28.11
CA ASP A 46 -20.09 0.76 -29.31
C ASP A 46 -21.62 0.72 -29.35
N PHE A 47 -22.31 1.62 -28.63
CA PHE A 47 -23.77 1.75 -28.70
C PHE A 47 -24.26 3.00 -29.45
N ARG A 48 -23.49 3.47 -30.44
CA ARG A 48 -23.90 4.60 -31.30
C ARG A 48 -23.86 4.32 -32.80
N ALA A 49 -23.75 3.06 -33.19
CA ALA A 49 -23.74 2.66 -34.59
C ALA A 49 -24.67 1.46 -34.81
N LEU A 50 -25.98 1.69 -34.70
CA LEU A 50 -27.07 0.96 -35.37
C LEU A 50 -28.35 1.52 -34.77
N HIS A 51 -29.10 2.30 -35.56
CA HIS A 51 -30.56 2.45 -35.57
C HIS A 51 -30.91 3.82 -36.17
N ARG A 52 -31.59 3.77 -37.32
CA ARG A 52 -32.35 4.90 -37.88
C ARG A 52 -33.48 5.28 -36.93
N PRO A 53 -33.87 6.56 -36.84
CA PRO A 53 -34.99 6.97 -36.00
C PRO A 53 -36.28 6.59 -36.73
N ASP A 54 -37.14 5.80 -36.07
CA ASP A 54 -38.61 5.83 -36.18
C ASP A 54 -39.14 4.58 -35.47
N ASP A 55 -39.45 4.71 -34.17
CA ASP A 55 -40.77 4.31 -33.64
C ASP A 55 -40.88 4.69 -32.16
N LEU A 56 -41.87 5.54 -31.87
CA LEU A 56 -42.29 5.92 -30.53
C LEU A 56 -43.07 4.75 -29.91
N GLY A 57 -42.39 3.89 -29.16
CA GLY A 57 -43.03 2.75 -28.50
C GLY A 57 -42.28 2.26 -27.27
N ARG A 58 -42.71 2.75 -26.09
CA ARG A 58 -42.54 2.10 -24.78
C ARG A 58 -41.09 1.89 -24.30
N VAL A 59 -40.49 2.95 -23.75
CA VAL A 59 -39.28 2.83 -22.91
C VAL A 59 -39.66 2.09 -21.62
N SER A 60 -39.38 0.78 -21.57
CA SER A 60 -39.35 0.03 -20.32
C SER A 60 -38.20 0.57 -19.47
N GLN A 61 -38.53 1.16 -18.32
CA GLN A 61 -37.56 1.54 -17.29
C GLN A 61 -36.69 0.33 -16.96
N VAL A 62 -35.40 0.40 -17.29
CA VAL A 62 -34.40 -0.51 -16.73
C VAL A 62 -34.28 -0.15 -15.25
N SER A 63 -34.94 -0.93 -14.40
CA SER A 63 -34.75 -0.87 -12.95
C SER A 63 -33.36 -1.45 -12.65
N PHE A 64 -32.36 -0.58 -12.56
CA PHE A 64 -31.13 -0.94 -11.86
C PHE A 64 -31.48 -1.12 -10.39
N ARG A 65 -31.27 -2.32 -9.84
CA ARG A 65 -31.49 -2.55 -8.41
C ARG A 65 -30.45 -1.72 -7.65
N LEU A 66 -30.89 -0.99 -6.63
CA LEU A 66 -30.00 -0.31 -5.67
C LEU A 66 -28.92 -1.24 -5.08
N SER A 67 -29.17 -2.55 -5.04
CA SER A 67 -28.18 -3.57 -4.62
C SER A 67 -26.97 -3.68 -5.56
N GLU A 68 -27.11 -3.34 -6.85
CA GLU A 68 -26.01 -3.38 -7.82
C GLU A 68 -25.17 -2.09 -7.80
N LEU A 69 -25.74 -0.95 -7.40
CA LEU A 69 -25.00 0.29 -7.18
C LEU A 69 -24.16 0.25 -5.89
N ASN A 70 -24.60 -0.51 -4.88
CA ASN A 70 -23.82 -0.75 -3.67
C ASN A 70 -22.58 -1.62 -3.90
N ALA A 71 -22.45 -2.30 -5.05
CA ALA A 71 -21.28 -3.10 -5.39
C ALA A 71 -20.10 -2.25 -5.92
N ILE A 72 -20.30 -0.95 -6.16
CA ILE A 72 -19.28 -0.06 -6.75
C ILE A 72 -18.66 0.88 -5.70
N MET A 73 -19.21 0.95 -4.49
CA MET A 73 -18.63 1.76 -3.41
C MET A 73 -17.93 0.85 -2.40
N CYS A 74 -16.59 0.87 -2.40
CA CYS A 74 -15.82 0.36 -1.26
C CYS A 74 -16.08 1.29 -0.08
N ASP A 75 -16.64 0.77 1.01
CA ASP A 75 -16.89 1.58 2.19
C ASP A 75 -15.58 2.10 2.81
N VAL A 76 -15.67 3.24 3.48
CA VAL A 76 -14.57 3.81 4.27
C VAL A 76 -14.29 2.88 5.45
N MET A 77 -13.01 2.58 5.68
CA MET A 77 -12.51 2.00 6.92
C MET A 77 -12.20 3.15 7.88
N ASN A 78 -12.71 3.09 9.11
CA ASN A 78 -12.40 4.07 10.17
C ASN A 78 -11.46 3.48 11.22
N GLU A 79 -11.02 4.30 12.17
CA GLU A 79 -10.09 3.91 13.24
C GLU A 79 -10.60 2.71 14.04
N THR A 80 -11.92 2.67 14.31
CA THR A 80 -12.52 1.58 15.10
C THR A 80 -12.47 0.25 14.34
N ASP A 81 -12.58 0.28 13.02
CA ASP A 81 -12.43 -0.92 12.19
C ASP A 81 -10.99 -1.41 12.18
N VAL A 82 -10.02 -0.50 12.04
CA VAL A 82 -8.59 -0.84 12.12
C VAL A 82 -8.24 -1.45 13.47
N LEU A 83 -8.66 -0.81 14.57
CA LEU A 83 -8.36 -1.31 15.91
C LEU A 83 -8.95 -2.69 16.15
N LYS A 84 -10.16 -2.99 15.66
CA LYS A 84 -10.75 -4.34 15.74
C LYS A 84 -9.91 -5.40 15.04
N VAL A 85 -9.33 -5.09 13.88
CA VAL A 85 -8.44 -6.00 13.16
C VAL A 85 -7.17 -6.24 13.98
N LEU A 86 -6.53 -5.17 14.46
CA LEU A 86 -5.30 -5.25 15.24
C LEU A 86 -5.50 -6.00 16.57
N ASP A 87 -6.61 -5.75 17.28
CA ASP A 87 -6.96 -6.45 18.52
C ASP A 87 -7.14 -7.96 18.30
N ALA A 88 -7.76 -8.35 17.18
CA ALA A 88 -7.97 -9.76 16.88
C ALA A 88 -6.67 -10.50 16.53
N LEU A 89 -5.75 -9.83 15.83
CA LEU A 89 -4.43 -10.38 15.50
C LEU A 89 -3.56 -10.48 16.76
N GLU A 90 -3.52 -9.42 17.58
CA GLU A 90 -2.79 -9.40 18.85
C GLU A 90 -3.33 -10.47 19.81
N GLY A 91 -4.65 -10.60 19.95
CA GLY A 91 -5.29 -11.63 20.79
C GLY A 91 -5.08 -13.07 20.31
N ALA A 92 -4.54 -13.27 19.10
CA ALA A 92 -4.17 -14.56 18.55
C ALA A 92 -2.63 -14.78 18.52
N ASP A 93 -1.86 -13.93 19.20
CA ASP A 93 -0.38 -13.94 19.21
C ASP A 93 0.24 -13.81 17.81
N LEU A 94 -0.42 -13.06 16.91
CA LEU A 94 0.05 -12.80 15.55
C LEU A 94 0.69 -11.43 15.44
N THR A 95 1.86 -11.39 14.81
CA THR A 95 2.61 -10.15 14.60
C THR A 95 2.09 -9.43 13.37
N ALA A 96 1.57 -8.22 13.57
CA ALA A 96 1.14 -7.33 12.51
C ALA A 96 1.46 -5.87 12.85
N TRP A 97 2.01 -5.13 11.91
CA TRP A 97 2.27 -3.70 12.04
C TRP A 97 1.60 -2.94 10.91
N VAL A 98 1.07 -1.77 11.22
CA VAL A 98 0.35 -0.93 10.26
C VAL A 98 1.35 -0.28 9.29
N ASP A 99 1.05 -0.36 7.99
CA ASP A 99 1.76 0.37 6.94
C ASP A 99 0.78 1.29 6.16
N GLY A 100 1.27 1.95 5.12
CA GLY A 100 0.45 2.73 4.20
C GLY A 100 -0.26 3.92 4.86
N GLY A 101 -1.45 4.26 4.37
CA GLY A 101 -2.17 5.45 4.80
C GLY A 101 -2.48 5.47 6.29
N TRP A 102 -2.89 4.33 6.85
CA TRP A 102 -3.12 4.20 8.29
C TRP A 102 -1.84 4.24 9.11
N GLY A 103 -0.72 3.76 8.58
CA GLY A 103 0.59 3.84 9.22
C GLY A 103 1.07 5.30 9.31
N ILE A 104 0.86 6.08 8.25
CA ILE A 104 1.14 7.52 8.24
C ILE A 104 0.28 8.26 9.26
N ASP A 105 -1.04 8.01 9.25
CA ASP A 105 -1.95 8.63 10.23
C ASP A 105 -1.63 8.20 11.67
N ALA A 106 -1.13 6.98 11.88
CA ALA A 106 -0.65 6.53 13.18
C ALA A 106 0.60 7.30 13.65
N LEU A 107 1.54 7.60 12.75
CA LEU A 107 2.73 8.41 13.07
C LEU A 107 2.36 9.88 13.35
N ILE A 108 1.34 10.40 12.68
CA ILE A 108 0.81 11.76 12.90
C ILE A 108 -0.03 11.81 14.19
N GLY A 109 -0.68 10.71 14.56
CA GLY A 109 -1.54 10.58 15.73
C GLY A 109 -3.00 10.98 15.52
N GLN A 110 -3.42 11.19 14.27
CA GLN A 110 -4.81 11.50 13.90
C GLN A 110 -5.11 11.05 12.47
N ALA A 111 -6.37 10.73 12.17
CA ALA A 111 -6.80 10.45 10.80
C ALA A 111 -6.76 11.74 9.96
N THR A 112 -6.09 11.71 8.81
CA THR A 112 -5.88 12.90 7.96
C THR A 112 -6.65 12.86 6.63
N ARG A 113 -7.25 11.71 6.29
CA ARG A 113 -8.15 11.50 5.16
C ARG A 113 -8.98 10.23 5.36
N GLU A 114 -9.92 10.00 4.45
CA GLU A 114 -10.60 8.70 4.37
C GLU A 114 -9.65 7.62 3.82
N HIS A 115 -9.79 6.40 4.34
CA HIS A 115 -9.07 5.21 3.90
C HIS A 115 -10.09 4.12 3.51
N SER A 116 -9.83 3.39 2.43
CA SER A 116 -10.69 2.26 2.01
C SER A 116 -10.07 0.90 2.35
N ASP A 117 -8.82 0.91 2.79
CA ASP A 117 -7.93 -0.22 2.95
C ASP A 117 -7.12 -0.10 4.24
N LEU A 118 -6.50 -1.21 4.63
CA LEU A 118 -5.50 -1.31 5.70
C LEU A 118 -4.33 -2.17 5.22
N ASP A 119 -3.15 -1.57 5.16
CA ASP A 119 -1.91 -2.28 4.83
C ASP A 119 -1.26 -2.81 6.12
N LEU A 120 -0.91 -4.10 6.14
CA LEU A 120 -0.26 -4.74 7.28
C LEU A 120 1.01 -5.45 6.85
N VAL A 121 2.11 -5.13 7.53
CA VAL A 121 3.32 -5.96 7.52
C VAL A 121 3.11 -7.12 8.48
N ILE A 122 3.26 -8.35 8.00
CA ILE A 122 3.07 -9.57 8.79
C ILE A 122 4.23 -10.54 8.61
N LEU A 123 4.40 -11.50 9.51
CA LEU A 123 5.43 -12.52 9.34
C LEU A 123 5.00 -13.57 8.32
N LEU A 124 5.86 -13.89 7.36
CA LEU A 124 5.60 -14.89 6.31
C LEU A 124 5.16 -16.26 6.87
N PRO A 125 5.77 -16.80 7.95
CA PRO A 125 5.29 -18.05 8.56
C PRO A 125 3.89 -17.97 9.17
N GLN A 126 3.36 -16.77 9.43
CA GLN A 126 2.07 -16.55 10.09
C GLN A 126 0.93 -16.26 9.11
N VAL A 127 1.19 -16.16 7.79
CA VAL A 127 0.19 -15.76 6.78
C VAL A 127 -1.12 -16.53 6.90
N GLU A 128 -1.07 -17.86 7.02
CA GLU A 128 -2.30 -18.66 7.08
C GLU A 128 -3.10 -18.42 8.37
N ALA A 129 -2.40 -18.26 9.50
CA ALA A 129 -3.06 -17.93 10.77
C ALA A 129 -3.71 -16.53 10.73
N VAL A 130 -3.02 -15.54 10.14
CA VAL A 130 -3.56 -14.20 9.90
C VAL A 130 -4.83 -14.29 9.05
N ARG A 131 -4.79 -15.01 7.91
CA ARG A 131 -5.96 -15.19 7.04
C ARG A 131 -7.14 -15.83 7.75
N MET A 132 -6.91 -16.84 8.60
CA MET A 132 -7.98 -17.44 9.40
C MET A 132 -8.64 -16.44 10.36
N VAL A 133 -7.84 -15.60 11.05
CA VAL A 133 -8.36 -14.58 11.96
C VAL A 133 -9.14 -13.51 11.18
N LEU A 134 -8.59 -13.03 10.07
CA LEU A 134 -9.27 -12.06 9.20
C LEU A 134 -10.58 -12.62 8.62
N GLY A 135 -10.60 -13.88 8.22
CA GLY A 135 -11.81 -14.57 7.77
C GLY A 135 -12.91 -14.60 8.83
N ARG A 136 -12.56 -14.80 10.12
CA ARG A 136 -13.54 -14.73 11.24
C ARG A 136 -14.09 -13.33 11.46
N LEU A 137 -13.36 -12.29 11.06
CA LEU A 137 -13.82 -10.90 11.04
C LEU A 137 -14.62 -10.54 9.78
N GLY A 138 -14.78 -11.48 8.84
CA GLY A 138 -15.53 -11.30 7.60
C GLY A 138 -14.67 -10.88 6.40
N TYR A 139 -13.35 -10.81 6.53
CA TYR A 139 -12.43 -10.57 5.40
C TYR A 139 -12.01 -11.90 4.75
N ASP A 140 -12.97 -12.59 4.14
CA ASP A 140 -12.79 -13.92 3.54
C ASP A 140 -12.64 -13.92 2.01
N ARG A 141 -13.00 -12.80 1.35
CA ARG A 141 -12.89 -12.67 -0.10
C ARG A 141 -11.46 -12.39 -0.50
N LEU A 142 -10.80 -13.38 -1.10
CA LEU A 142 -9.48 -13.22 -1.71
C LEU A 142 -9.54 -12.30 -2.94
N LEU A 143 -8.83 -11.17 -2.90
CA LEU A 143 -8.71 -10.23 -4.03
C LEU A 143 -7.50 -10.54 -4.90
N ARG A 144 -6.37 -10.88 -4.26
CA ARG A 144 -5.10 -11.24 -4.91
C ARG A 144 -4.34 -12.21 -4.02
N ASP A 145 -3.61 -13.13 -4.65
CA ASP A 145 -2.66 -14.03 -4.00
C ASP A 145 -1.36 -14.05 -4.82
N TRP A 146 -0.36 -13.33 -4.32
CA TRP A 146 0.97 -13.20 -4.91
C TRP A 146 2.04 -13.63 -3.92
N LEU A 147 1.74 -14.56 -3.03
CA LEU A 147 2.71 -15.02 -2.05
C LEU A 147 4.02 -15.49 -2.73
N PRO A 148 5.19 -15.16 -2.16
CA PRO A 148 5.41 -14.51 -0.86
C PRO A 148 5.38 -12.97 -0.88
N VAL A 149 5.07 -12.33 -2.01
CA VAL A 149 5.16 -10.87 -2.20
C VAL A 149 4.04 -10.13 -1.45
N ALA A 150 2.80 -10.51 -1.70
CA ALA A 150 1.62 -9.89 -1.07
C ALA A 150 0.39 -10.81 -1.19
N ILE A 151 -0.62 -10.53 -0.37
CA ILE A 151 -1.94 -11.15 -0.46
C ILE A 151 -2.96 -10.16 0.09
N ALA A 152 -4.11 -10.01 -0.56
CA ALA A 152 -5.15 -9.14 -0.04
C ALA A 152 -6.50 -9.81 0.00
N VAL A 153 -7.22 -9.48 1.06
CA VAL A 153 -8.55 -9.98 1.36
C VAL A 153 -9.49 -8.80 1.59
N ALA A 154 -10.77 -9.00 1.37
CA ALA A 154 -11.77 -7.98 1.60
C ALA A 154 -13.02 -8.55 2.25
N ASP A 155 -13.75 -7.66 2.92
CA ASP A 155 -15.05 -7.99 3.48
C ASP A 155 -16.19 -7.83 2.45
N ALA A 156 -17.40 -8.19 2.87
CA ALA A 156 -18.62 -8.04 2.06
C ALA A 156 -18.93 -6.59 1.66
N ARG A 157 -18.33 -5.59 2.34
CA ARG A 157 -18.50 -4.15 2.07
C ARG A 157 -17.40 -3.57 1.18
N GLY A 158 -16.46 -4.41 0.72
CA GLY A 158 -15.37 -3.97 -0.15
C GLY A 158 -14.20 -3.32 0.57
N ARG A 159 -14.17 -3.33 1.92
CA ARG A 159 -13.01 -2.85 2.68
C ARG A 159 -11.90 -3.88 2.57
N GLU A 160 -10.72 -3.41 2.22
CA GLU A 160 -9.58 -4.25 1.85
C GLU A 160 -8.54 -4.30 2.97
N ILE A 161 -7.90 -5.44 3.16
CA ILE A 161 -6.69 -5.58 3.96
C ILE A 161 -5.62 -6.14 3.03
N ASP A 162 -4.57 -5.35 2.79
CA ASP A 162 -3.37 -5.80 2.08
C ASP A 162 -2.36 -6.31 3.08
N LEU A 163 -1.84 -7.51 2.85
CA LEU A 163 -0.84 -8.14 3.68
C LEU A 163 0.48 -8.14 2.92
N HIS A 164 1.52 -7.69 3.62
CA HIS A 164 2.90 -7.63 3.15
C HIS A 164 3.76 -8.59 3.99
N PRO A 165 3.90 -9.86 3.58
CA PRO A 165 4.62 -10.86 4.34
C PRO A 165 6.12 -10.63 4.30
N ILE A 166 6.75 -10.61 5.47
CA ILE A 166 8.21 -10.50 5.63
C ILE A 166 8.80 -11.80 6.18
N THR A 167 9.96 -12.19 5.68
CA THR A 167 10.80 -13.17 6.36
C THR A 167 11.42 -12.49 7.58
N PRO A 168 11.18 -12.96 8.81
CA PRO A 168 11.65 -12.28 10.02
C PRO A 168 13.18 -12.22 10.09
N ALA A 169 13.69 -11.10 10.58
CA ALA A 169 15.10 -10.90 10.88
C ALA A 169 15.34 -10.85 12.41
N PRO A 170 16.55 -11.19 12.91
CA PRO A 170 16.84 -11.23 14.35
C PRO A 170 16.70 -9.90 15.10
N ASP A 171 16.72 -8.77 14.38
CA ASP A 171 16.56 -7.43 14.94
C ASP A 171 15.10 -7.07 15.26
N GLY A 172 14.15 -7.93 14.87
CA GLY A 172 12.71 -7.68 15.00
C GLY A 172 12.08 -7.06 13.76
N GLY A 173 12.85 -6.83 12.69
CA GLY A 173 12.41 -6.43 11.36
C GLY A 173 12.16 -7.64 10.45
N GLY A 174 12.26 -7.43 9.14
CA GLY A 174 12.28 -8.53 8.18
C GLY A 174 12.30 -8.10 6.71
N THR A 175 12.44 -9.08 5.84
CA THR A 175 12.63 -8.86 4.41
C THR A 175 11.44 -9.38 3.62
N GLN A 176 10.79 -8.50 2.87
CA GLN A 176 9.72 -8.80 1.92
C GLN A 176 10.30 -9.15 0.55
N ALA A 177 9.82 -10.23 -0.07
CA ALA A 177 10.11 -10.50 -1.48
C ALA A 177 9.45 -9.47 -2.41
N GLN A 178 10.08 -9.13 -3.52
CA GLN A 178 9.53 -8.19 -4.52
C GLN A 178 9.21 -8.92 -5.84
N PRO A 179 8.28 -8.40 -6.67
CA PRO A 179 7.89 -9.04 -7.93
C PRO A 179 9.04 -9.27 -8.92
N ASP A 180 10.08 -8.44 -8.87
CA ASP A 180 11.26 -8.50 -9.75
C ASP A 180 12.36 -9.44 -9.23
N GLY A 181 12.08 -10.19 -8.16
CA GLY A 181 13.04 -11.07 -7.49
C GLY A 181 13.98 -10.35 -6.53
N SER A 182 13.89 -9.02 -6.40
CA SER A 182 14.60 -8.27 -5.36
C SER A 182 13.90 -8.41 -4.00
N SER A 183 14.39 -7.67 -3.01
CA SER A 183 13.87 -7.71 -1.66
C SER A 183 13.82 -6.33 -1.02
N PHE A 184 12.79 -6.06 -0.23
CA PHE A 184 12.64 -4.83 0.55
C PHE A 184 12.73 -5.16 2.04
N TYR A 185 13.61 -4.48 2.75
CA TYR A 185 13.77 -4.66 4.19
C TYR A 185 12.93 -3.65 4.97
N TYR A 186 12.09 -4.17 5.86
CA TYR A 186 11.39 -3.43 6.89
C TYR A 186 12.21 -3.47 8.19
N PRO A 187 12.60 -2.32 8.75
CA PRO A 187 13.16 -2.27 10.09
C PRO A 187 12.12 -2.66 11.15
N PRO A 188 12.53 -2.90 12.41
CA PRO A 188 11.60 -3.11 13.51
C PRO A 188 10.55 -2.00 13.60
N PRO A 189 9.31 -2.29 14.02
CA PRO A 189 8.25 -1.31 14.04
C PRO A 189 8.52 -0.23 15.07
N VAL A 190 7.98 0.95 14.81
CA VAL A 190 7.89 2.02 15.79
C VAL A 190 6.47 2.09 16.36
N ARG A 191 6.28 2.93 17.38
CA ARG A 191 4.98 3.14 18.00
C ARG A 191 4.30 4.38 17.40
N GLY A 192 3.10 4.19 16.86
CA GLY A 192 2.16 5.25 16.49
C GLY A 192 0.91 5.25 17.37
N MET A 193 -0.07 6.09 17.03
CA MET A 193 -1.34 6.23 17.74
C MET A 193 -2.53 6.23 16.77
N ILE A 194 -3.49 5.35 16.99
CA ILE A 194 -4.79 5.38 16.29
C ILE A 194 -5.89 5.54 17.34
N LYS A 195 -6.69 6.61 17.25
CA LYS A 195 -7.76 6.93 18.22
C LYS A 195 -7.28 6.90 19.69
N GLY A 196 -6.04 7.35 19.94
CA GLY A 196 -5.40 7.34 21.26
C GLY A 196 -4.89 5.97 21.73
N ARG A 197 -5.07 4.88 20.96
CA ARG A 197 -4.48 3.57 21.24
C ARG A 197 -3.09 3.49 20.60
N PRO A 198 -2.04 3.09 21.35
CA PRO A 198 -0.75 2.75 20.77
C PRO A 198 -0.86 1.58 19.78
N VAL A 199 -0.23 1.71 18.62
CA VAL A 199 -0.14 0.65 17.60
C VAL A 199 1.29 0.52 17.11
N SER A 200 1.70 -0.68 16.70
CA SER A 200 2.94 -0.89 15.94
C SER A 200 2.74 -0.47 14.49
N CYS A 201 3.64 0.33 13.94
CA CYS A 201 3.59 0.75 12.54
C CYS A 201 4.99 0.86 11.92
N ALA A 202 5.06 0.86 10.59
CA ALA A 202 6.29 1.16 9.88
C ALA A 202 6.79 2.58 10.21
N ASP A 203 8.11 2.76 10.26
CA ASP A 203 8.70 4.07 10.54
C ASP A 203 8.53 5.07 9.38
N ALA A 204 8.75 6.35 9.66
CA ALA A 204 8.54 7.41 8.67
C ALA A 204 9.42 7.26 7.42
N LEU A 205 10.66 6.79 7.57
CA LEU A 205 11.56 6.59 6.43
C LEU A 205 11.10 5.43 5.55
N THR A 206 10.59 4.37 6.17
CA THR A 206 10.02 3.20 5.50
C THR A 206 8.77 3.58 4.75
N GLN A 207 7.87 4.37 5.36
CA GLN A 207 6.72 4.96 4.66
C GLN A 207 7.15 5.67 3.37
N VAL A 208 8.13 6.59 3.47
CA VAL A 208 8.65 7.31 2.28
C VAL A 208 9.21 6.34 1.24
N ARG A 209 9.97 5.31 1.64
CA ARG A 209 10.56 4.32 0.73
C ARG A 209 9.50 3.47 0.03
N CYS A 210 8.41 3.12 0.70
CA CYS A 210 7.29 2.39 0.11
C CYS A 210 6.59 3.20 -1.00
N HIS A 211 6.61 4.53 -0.91
CA HIS A 211 6.01 5.44 -1.89
C HIS A 211 6.91 5.76 -3.10
N LEU A 212 8.15 5.25 -3.14
CA LEU A 212 9.10 5.51 -4.24
C LEU A 212 8.97 4.57 -5.44
N GLY A 213 8.15 3.52 -5.34
CA GLY A 213 8.08 2.49 -6.38
C GLY A 213 7.07 2.71 -7.50
N TYR A 214 6.32 3.81 -7.45
CA TYR A 214 5.26 4.12 -8.41
C TYR A 214 5.19 5.62 -8.69
N GLN A 215 4.40 6.00 -9.71
CA GLN A 215 4.06 7.40 -9.94
C GLN A 215 3.11 7.88 -8.85
N PRO A 216 3.54 8.79 -7.95
CA PRO A 216 2.71 9.16 -6.82
C PRO A 216 1.51 9.98 -7.27
N SER A 217 0.35 9.66 -6.72
CA SER A 217 -0.89 10.40 -6.87
C SER A 217 -0.93 11.64 -5.98
N GLU A 218 -1.96 12.49 -6.13
CA GLU A 218 -2.10 13.68 -5.27
C GLU A 218 -2.28 13.31 -3.79
N LYS A 219 -2.96 12.19 -3.47
CA LYS A 219 -3.07 11.73 -2.08
C LYS A 219 -1.70 11.34 -1.52
N ASP A 220 -0.84 10.70 -2.31
CA ASP A 220 0.52 10.32 -1.88
C ASP A 220 1.36 11.57 -1.59
N HIS A 221 1.26 12.60 -2.43
CA HIS A 221 1.93 13.87 -2.17
C HIS A 221 1.42 14.56 -0.90
N GLN A 222 0.11 14.50 -0.63
CA GLN A 222 -0.48 15.04 0.61
C GLN A 222 0.01 14.26 1.83
N ASP A 223 -0.01 12.94 1.76
CA ASP A 223 0.43 12.04 2.83
C ASP A 223 1.92 12.29 3.14
N MET A 224 2.78 12.39 2.12
CA MET A 224 4.22 12.70 2.31
C MET A 224 4.46 14.08 2.91
N ARG A 225 3.71 15.12 2.49
CA ARG A 225 3.82 16.46 3.09
C ARG A 225 3.44 16.46 4.57
N ARG A 226 2.36 15.76 4.94
CA ARG A 226 1.91 15.65 6.33
C ARG A 226 2.89 14.84 7.18
N LEU A 227 3.39 13.73 6.65
CA LEU A 227 4.39 12.91 7.30
C LEU A 227 5.68 13.68 7.57
N HIS A 228 6.16 14.46 6.60
CA HIS A 228 7.31 15.35 6.77
C HIS A 228 7.05 16.39 7.86
N ALA A 229 5.91 17.07 7.83
CA ALA A 229 5.57 18.08 8.83
C ALA A 229 5.49 17.50 10.25
N ALA A 230 5.02 16.27 10.41
CA ALA A 230 4.86 15.62 11.72
C ALA A 230 6.15 15.00 12.26
N THR A 231 7.01 14.46 11.39
CA THR A 231 8.16 13.62 11.80
C THR A 231 9.52 14.22 11.46
N GLY A 232 9.57 15.22 10.58
CA GLY A 232 10.81 15.77 10.04
C GLY A 232 11.51 14.87 9.02
N VAL A 233 10.90 13.75 8.60
CA VAL A 233 11.51 12.84 7.62
C VAL A 233 11.80 13.56 6.30
N GLU A 234 12.99 13.36 5.75
CA GLU A 234 13.37 14.00 4.48
C GLU A 234 12.58 13.40 3.32
N LEU A 235 12.09 14.29 2.45
CA LEU A 235 11.36 13.89 1.25
C LEU A 235 12.29 13.85 0.03
N PRO A 236 12.30 12.75 -0.74
CA PRO A 236 13.05 12.63 -1.97
C PRO A 236 12.41 13.48 -3.09
N ALA A 237 13.16 13.70 -4.18
CA ALA A 237 12.77 14.59 -5.28
C ALA A 237 11.32 14.46 -5.80
N PRO A 238 10.72 13.26 -5.94
CA PRO A 238 9.32 13.14 -6.37
C PRO A 238 8.31 13.84 -5.46
N PHE A 239 8.63 14.05 -4.18
CA PHE A 239 7.73 14.64 -3.18
C PHE A 239 8.16 16.04 -2.73
N GLN A 240 9.26 16.57 -3.26
CA GLN A 240 9.69 17.94 -2.98
C GLN A 240 8.76 18.95 -3.68
N PRO A 241 8.46 20.10 -3.06
CA PRO A 241 7.75 21.18 -3.73
C PRO A 241 8.49 21.59 -5.00
N ARG A 242 7.75 21.77 -6.10
CA ARG A 242 8.30 22.34 -7.35
C ARG A 242 8.43 23.84 -7.26
#